data_AF-A0A9E4BUE4-F1
#
_entry.id   AF-A0A9E4BUE4-F1
#
_cell.length_a   1.000
_cell.length_b   1.000
_cell.length_c   1.000
_cell.angle_alpha   90.00
_cell.angle_beta   90.00
_cell.angle_gamma   90.00
#
_symmetry.space_group_name_H-M   'P 1'
#
loop_
_entity.id
_entity.type
_entity.pdbx_description
1 polymer ?
#
loop_
_entity_poly.entity_id
_entity_poly.type
_entity_poly.pdbx_seq_one_letter_code
_entity_poly.pdbx_strand_id
1 'polypeptide(L)'
;MCRTILLLTLLLAYANPSLFAQDATGYVVERIEVRGNHKTKADIILRSLPIHKGDRLTPGRLDASRESLYRTRLFRTVHVAPKPGTEQGKAVLVVYVDEKRFGDVGVSFEYTELDGFGLAADAYHVNLGGEGKTVGVEYSHGERLQRFGFSYADPWLTSGCTSLHVKALFSRADRDMYRSSDPKKRGLYDVDRIGGAVGLGKPVG
;
A
#
# COMPACT_ATOMS: atom_id res chain seq x y z
N MET A 1 60.54 16.69 -23.20
CA MET A 1 61.35 15.51 -22.81
C MET A 1 60.40 14.53 -22.10
N CYS A 2 59.48 13.84 -22.77
CA CYS A 2 59.63 12.51 -23.40
C CYS A 2 60.61 11.58 -22.66
N ARG A 3 60.09 10.63 -21.84
CA ARG A 3 60.44 9.21 -21.90
C ARG A 3 59.69 8.35 -20.84
N THR A 4 58.90 7.45 -21.41
CA THR A 4 58.36 6.17 -20.95
C THR A 4 59.31 5.33 -20.08
N ILE A 5 58.82 4.73 -19.00
CA ILE A 5 59.41 3.53 -18.37
C ILE A 5 58.28 2.54 -18.02
N LEU A 6 58.46 1.31 -18.48
CA LEU A 6 57.62 0.13 -18.37
C LEU A 6 57.94 -0.68 -17.08
N LEU A 7 56.98 -1.54 -16.69
CA LEU A 7 57.13 -2.90 -16.11
C LEU A 7 57.33 -3.11 -14.59
N LEU A 8 56.29 -3.74 -14.00
CA LEU A 8 56.28 -5.07 -13.35
C LEU A 8 56.80 -5.23 -11.90
N THR A 9 55.91 -5.68 -10.98
CA THR A 9 56.05 -6.73 -9.93
C THR A 9 54.82 -6.67 -8.99
N LEU A 10 53.81 -7.55 -9.12
CA LEU A 10 53.63 -8.88 -8.51
C LEU A 10 53.25 -8.89 -7.01
N LEU A 11 51.99 -9.36 -6.76
CA LEU A 11 51.36 -9.94 -5.56
C LEU A 11 51.80 -9.49 -4.15
N LEU A 12 50.80 -9.02 -3.39
CA LEU A 12 50.46 -9.63 -2.10
C LEU A 12 48.94 -9.68 -1.94
N ALA A 13 48.47 -10.90 -1.78
CA ALA A 13 47.09 -11.26 -1.49
C ALA A 13 46.68 -10.73 -0.11
N TYR A 14 45.55 -10.03 -0.06
CA TYR A 14 44.61 -10.18 1.06
C TYR A 14 43.25 -10.56 0.48
N ALA A 15 43.14 -11.87 0.26
CA ALA A 15 41.87 -12.58 0.39
C ALA A 15 41.26 -12.18 1.76
N ASN A 16 39.98 -11.83 1.86
CA ASN A 16 38.87 -12.74 1.70
C ASN A 16 37.56 -11.98 1.44
N PRO A 17 36.95 -12.06 0.25
CA PRO A 17 35.54 -11.68 0.09
C PRO A 17 34.54 -12.74 0.58
N SER A 18 34.99 -13.82 1.22
CA SER A 18 34.20 -15.03 1.53
C SER A 18 33.40 -14.97 2.85
N LEU A 19 32.71 -13.87 3.17
CA LEU A 19 31.94 -13.80 4.43
C LEU A 19 30.46 -13.40 4.35
N PHE A 20 29.87 -13.14 3.18
CA PHE A 20 28.43 -12.80 3.11
C PHE A 20 27.63 -13.44 1.97
N ALA A 21 28.07 -14.58 1.45
CA ALA A 21 27.23 -15.42 0.61
C ALA A 21 27.01 -16.76 1.34
N GLN A 22 26.15 -16.77 2.37
CA GLN A 22 25.51 -18.02 2.75
C GLN A 22 24.55 -18.36 1.61
N ASP A 23 24.98 -19.28 0.77
CA ASP A 23 24.16 -19.98 -0.18
C ASP A 23 22.91 -20.53 0.52
N ALA A 24 21.81 -19.78 0.43
CA ALA A 24 20.49 -20.21 0.86
C ALA A 24 19.91 -21.28 -0.09
N THR A 25 20.76 -21.98 -0.85
CA THR A 25 20.39 -22.95 -1.88
C THR A 25 20.31 -24.33 -1.23
N GLY A 26 19.17 -24.61 -0.59
CA GLY A 26 18.87 -25.99 -0.13
C GLY A 26 17.95 -26.12 1.07
N TYR A 27 17.60 -25.03 1.76
CA TYR A 27 16.78 -25.11 2.96
C TYR A 27 15.27 -25.15 2.65
N VAL A 28 14.53 -25.95 3.41
CA VAL A 28 13.07 -26.01 3.38
C VAL A 28 12.50 -25.17 4.52
N VAL A 29 11.48 -24.37 4.23
CA VAL A 29 10.82 -23.53 5.24
C VAL A 29 10.05 -24.40 6.24
N GLU A 30 10.46 -24.40 7.50
CA GLU A 30 9.79 -25.13 8.58
C GLU A 30 8.56 -24.38 9.11
N ARG A 31 8.73 -23.07 9.33
CA ARG A 31 7.67 -22.14 9.75
C ARG A 31 8.08 -20.71 9.43
N ILE A 32 7.10 -19.82 9.47
CA ILE A 32 7.29 -18.38 9.27
C ILE A 32 6.91 -17.69 10.58
N GLU A 33 7.83 -16.90 11.13
CA GLU A 33 7.62 -16.08 12.31
C GLU A 33 7.56 -14.62 11.92
N VAL A 34 6.50 -13.93 12.36
CA VAL A 34 6.31 -12.50 12.15
C VAL A 34 6.64 -11.74 13.43
N ARG A 35 7.40 -10.65 13.30
CA ARG A 35 7.87 -9.81 14.42
C ARG A 35 7.72 -8.33 14.04
N GLY A 36 7.38 -7.49 15.02
CA GLY A 36 7.23 -6.04 14.82
C GLY A 36 5.83 -5.60 14.34
N ASN A 37 4.90 -6.54 14.18
CA ASN A 37 3.50 -6.22 13.92
C ASN A 37 2.79 -5.87 15.23
N HIS A 38 2.37 -4.62 15.40
CA HIS A 38 1.70 -4.14 16.60
C HIS A 38 0.19 -4.03 16.38
N LYS A 39 -0.22 -3.41 15.27
CA LYS A 39 -1.64 -3.24 14.91
C LYS A 39 -2.08 -4.21 13.83
N THR A 40 -1.19 -4.56 12.90
CA THR A 40 -1.50 -5.47 11.80
C THR A 40 -1.54 -6.91 12.31
N LYS A 41 -2.59 -7.65 11.96
CA LYS A 41 -2.68 -9.07 12.31
C LYS A 41 -1.61 -9.86 11.55
N ALA A 42 -1.00 -10.84 12.23
CA ALA A 42 0.02 -11.70 11.62
C ALA A 42 -0.51 -12.43 10.39
N ASP A 43 -1.79 -12.84 10.41
CA ASP A 43 -2.46 -13.52 9.29
C ASP A 43 -2.42 -12.70 7.98
N ILE A 44 -2.45 -11.36 8.08
CA ILE A 44 -2.37 -10.47 6.92
C ILE A 44 -0.99 -10.53 6.28
N ILE A 45 0.04 -10.59 7.11
CA ILE A 45 1.44 -10.69 6.67
C ILE A 45 1.65 -12.07 6.05
N LEU A 46 1.22 -13.13 6.74
CA LEU A 46 1.36 -14.50 6.25
C LEU A 46 0.64 -14.72 4.92
N ARG A 47 -0.61 -14.25 4.77
CA ARG A 47 -1.37 -14.40 3.53
C ARG A 47 -0.84 -13.52 2.38
N SER A 48 0.02 -12.54 2.66
CA SER A 48 0.70 -11.72 1.65
C SER A 48 1.97 -12.35 1.10
N LEU A 49 2.52 -13.35 1.80
CA LEU A 49 3.77 -13.97 1.42
C LEU A 49 3.55 -14.99 0.29
N PRO A 50 4.39 -14.99 -0.76
CA PRO A 50 4.35 -16.03 -1.79
C PRO A 50 4.94 -17.36 -1.30
N ILE A 51 5.76 -17.31 -0.25
CA ILE A 51 6.41 -18.47 0.35
C ILE A 51 5.57 -19.02 1.51
N HIS A 52 5.42 -20.33 1.55
CA HIS A 52 4.66 -21.05 2.54
C HIS A 52 5.55 -22.08 3.26
N LYS A 53 5.03 -22.64 4.36
CA LYS A 53 5.67 -23.77 5.03
C LYS A 53 5.83 -24.94 4.04
N GLY A 54 7.01 -25.55 4.03
CA GLY A 54 7.37 -26.66 3.14
C GLY A 54 7.99 -26.23 1.82
N ASP A 55 7.99 -24.93 1.50
CA ASP A 55 8.63 -24.43 0.29
C ASP A 55 10.16 -24.45 0.40
N ARG A 56 10.83 -24.62 -0.74
CA ARG A 56 12.27 -24.42 -0.84
C ARG A 56 12.60 -22.93 -0.78
N LEU A 57 13.57 -22.59 0.05
CA LEU A 57 14.12 -21.26 0.15
C LEU A 57 15.05 -21.01 -1.04
N THR A 58 14.80 -19.93 -1.75
CA THR A 58 15.70 -19.41 -2.78
C THR A 58 15.84 -17.89 -2.58
N PRO A 59 16.95 -17.27 -2.99
CA PRO A 59 17.09 -15.82 -2.93
C PRO A 59 15.93 -15.07 -3.61
N GLY A 60 15.51 -15.54 -4.79
CA GLY A 60 14.38 -14.94 -5.51
C GLY A 60 13.05 -15.02 -4.74
N ARG A 61 12.79 -16.08 -3.97
CA ARG A 61 11.58 -16.16 -3.12
C ARG A 61 11.65 -15.23 -1.90
N LEU A 62 12.86 -15.02 -1.36
CA LEU A 62 13.07 -14.02 -0.30
C LEU A 62 12.78 -12.62 -0.81
N ASP A 63 13.27 -12.29 -2.00
CA ASP A 63 13.03 -10.98 -2.63
C ASP A 63 11.57 -10.78 -3.00
N ALA A 64 10.92 -11.78 -3.62
CA ALA A 64 9.49 -11.74 -3.91
C ALA A 64 8.63 -11.58 -2.64
N SER A 65 9.07 -12.18 -1.52
CA SER A 65 8.41 -12.01 -0.22
C SER A 65 8.52 -10.59 0.31
N ARG A 66 9.69 -9.98 0.22
CA ARG A 66 9.91 -8.57 0.59
C ARG A 66 9.05 -7.66 -0.28
N GLU A 67 9.07 -7.87 -1.60
CA GLU A 67 8.31 -7.08 -2.57
C GLU A 67 6.79 -7.19 -2.34
N SER A 68 6.28 -8.40 -2.12
CA SER A 68 4.85 -8.61 -1.86
C SER A 68 4.39 -7.89 -0.60
N LEU A 69 5.21 -7.87 0.46
CA LEU A 69 4.91 -7.12 1.68
C LEU A 69 4.97 -5.59 1.45
N TYR A 70 5.92 -5.08 0.66
CA TYR A 70 5.95 -3.66 0.30
C TYR A 70 4.73 -3.25 -0.54
N ARG A 71 4.25 -4.13 -1.42
CA ARG A 71 3.05 -3.90 -2.24
C ARG A 71 1.79 -3.71 -1.41
N THR A 72 1.72 -4.27 -0.19
CA THR A 72 0.60 -4.01 0.74
C THR A 72 0.55 -2.56 1.22
N ARG A 73 1.66 -1.81 1.11
CA ARG A 73 1.83 -0.43 1.61
C ARG A 73 1.65 -0.25 3.11
N LEU A 74 1.53 -1.32 3.90
CA LEU A 74 1.33 -1.28 5.36
C LEU A 74 2.63 -1.04 6.14
N PHE A 75 3.78 -1.38 5.56
CA PHE A 75 5.06 -1.41 6.24
C PHE A 75 6.05 -0.41 5.64
N ARG A 76 6.76 0.32 6.50
CA ARG A 76 7.83 1.26 6.12
C ARG A 76 9.07 0.50 5.71
N THR A 77 9.42 -0.50 6.50
CA THR A 77 10.60 -1.33 6.32
C THR A 77 10.23 -2.79 6.56
N VAL A 78 10.74 -3.66 5.69
CA VAL A 78 10.54 -5.11 5.77
C VAL A 78 11.90 -5.78 5.68
N HIS A 79 12.21 -6.61 6.66
CA HIS A 79 13.40 -7.46 6.68
C HIS A 79 12.99 -8.92 6.80
N VAL A 80 13.34 -9.71 5.79
CA VAL A 80 13.10 -11.14 5.76
C VAL A 80 14.45 -11.83 5.89
N ALA A 81 14.64 -12.63 6.92
CA ALA A 81 15.89 -13.34 7.17
C ALA A 81 15.60 -14.81 7.54
N PRO A 82 16.27 -15.78 6.90
CA PRO A 82 16.23 -17.16 7.35
C PRO A 82 17.09 -17.33 8.61
N LYS A 83 16.61 -18.13 9.56
CA LYS A 83 17.38 -18.65 10.69
C LYS A 83 17.49 -20.17 10.59
N PRO A 84 18.55 -20.79 11.12
CA PRO A 84 18.65 -22.24 11.22
C PRO A 84 17.40 -22.83 11.89
N GLY A 85 16.82 -23.86 11.27
CA GLY A 85 15.66 -24.57 11.79
C GLY A 85 16.03 -25.63 12.83
N THR A 86 15.03 -26.44 13.19
CA THR A 86 15.20 -27.46 14.23
C THR A 86 16.03 -28.66 13.73
N GLU A 87 15.98 -28.93 12.42
CA GLU A 87 16.72 -30.01 11.76
C GLU A 87 17.66 -29.48 10.67
N GLN A 88 18.65 -30.27 10.30
CA GLN A 88 19.53 -29.97 9.16
C GLN A 88 18.71 -29.87 7.86
N GLY A 89 18.97 -28.83 7.07
CA GLY A 89 18.22 -28.56 5.84
C GLY A 89 16.86 -27.88 6.05
N LYS A 90 16.46 -27.57 7.30
CA LYS A 90 15.28 -26.75 7.60
C LYS A 90 15.68 -25.33 8.01
N ALA A 91 14.87 -24.35 7.63
CA ALA A 91 15.04 -22.95 8.03
C ALA A 91 13.73 -22.36 8.56
N VAL A 92 13.84 -21.51 9.58
CA VAL A 92 12.74 -20.68 10.09
C VAL A 92 12.84 -19.32 9.44
N LEU A 93 11.79 -18.92 8.73
CA LEU A 93 11.76 -17.61 8.09
C LEU A 93 11.29 -16.56 9.09
N VAL A 94 12.15 -15.62 9.48
CA VAL A 94 11.76 -14.53 10.37
C VAL A 94 11.54 -13.27 9.55
N VAL A 95 10.31 -12.76 9.64
CA VAL A 95 9.85 -11.53 8.97
C VAL A 95 9.74 -10.45 10.02
N TYR A 96 10.68 -9.51 10.00
CA TYR A 96 10.61 -8.28 10.79
C TYR A 96 9.95 -7.19 9.96
N VAL A 97 8.93 -6.57 10.51
CA VAL A 97 8.22 -5.45 9.89
C VAL A 97 8.25 -4.22 10.78
N ASP A 98 8.39 -3.05 10.16
CA ASP A 98 8.10 -1.76 10.79
C ASP A 98 6.81 -1.19 10.18
N GLU A 99 5.80 -0.98 11.02
CA GLU A 99 4.48 -0.51 10.59
C GLU A 99 4.50 0.99 10.25
N LYS A 100 3.79 1.38 9.17
CA LYS A 100 3.60 2.79 8.85
C LYS A 100 2.59 3.44 9.79
N ARG A 101 2.56 4.78 9.76
CA ARG A 101 1.41 5.52 10.29
C ARG A 101 0.21 5.25 9.41
N PHE A 102 -0.84 4.73 10.03
CA PHE A 102 -2.04 4.21 9.37
C PHE A 102 -3.15 5.24 9.16
N GLY A 103 -2.88 6.53 9.26
CA GLY A 103 -3.90 7.52 9.00
C GLY A 103 -3.32 8.88 8.69
N ASP A 104 -4.11 9.68 8.00
CA ASP A 104 -3.80 11.03 7.59
C ASP A 104 -5.05 11.91 7.64
N VAL A 105 -4.84 13.20 7.81
CA VAL A 105 -5.90 14.21 7.86
C VAL A 105 -5.41 15.40 7.05
N GLY A 106 -6.15 15.73 6.00
CA GLY A 106 -5.87 16.86 5.11
C GLY A 106 -6.89 17.97 5.31
N VAL A 107 -6.43 19.21 5.13
CA VAL A 107 -7.27 20.38 4.92
C VAL A 107 -6.69 21.15 3.74
N SER A 108 -7.53 21.47 2.76
CA SER A 108 -7.15 22.19 1.54
C SER A 108 -8.07 23.38 1.29
N PHE A 109 -7.51 24.37 0.59
CA PHE A 109 -8.26 25.48 0.01
C PHE A 109 -8.24 25.31 -1.50
N GLU A 110 -9.40 25.45 -2.12
CA GLU A 110 -9.64 25.14 -3.52
C GLU A 110 -10.21 26.37 -4.22
N TYR A 111 -9.88 26.57 -5.50
CA TYR A 111 -10.52 27.57 -6.35
C TYR A 111 -10.77 26.98 -7.73
N THR A 112 -11.98 27.15 -8.26
CA THR A 112 -12.31 26.71 -9.61
C THR A 112 -13.31 27.66 -10.26
N GLU A 113 -13.23 27.86 -11.57
CA GLU A 113 -14.14 28.76 -12.29
C GLU A 113 -15.62 28.36 -12.17
N LEU A 114 -15.89 27.07 -11.97
CA LEU A 114 -17.24 26.54 -11.87
C LEU A 114 -17.90 26.79 -10.49
N ASP A 115 -17.11 26.75 -9.41
CA ASP A 115 -17.58 26.66 -8.02
C ASP A 115 -17.02 27.77 -7.12
N GLY A 116 -16.13 28.61 -7.63
CA GLY A 116 -15.48 29.67 -6.87
C GLY A 116 -14.46 29.13 -5.87
N PHE A 117 -14.32 29.82 -4.74
CA PHE A 117 -13.48 29.36 -3.64
C PHE A 117 -14.14 28.25 -2.83
N GLY A 118 -13.32 27.39 -2.26
CA GLY A 118 -13.80 26.29 -1.42
C GLY A 118 -12.77 25.85 -0.40
N LEU A 119 -13.28 25.14 0.61
CA LEU A 119 -12.49 24.45 1.61
C LEU A 119 -12.81 22.97 1.53
N ALA A 120 -11.79 22.13 1.61
CA ALA A 120 -11.98 20.70 1.77
C ALA A 120 -11.19 20.18 2.96
N ALA A 121 -11.72 19.12 3.55
CA ALA A 121 -11.12 18.39 4.63
C ALA A 121 -11.33 16.90 4.38
N ASP A 122 -10.29 16.13 4.57
CA ASP A 122 -10.30 14.69 4.37
C ASP A 122 -9.62 13.99 5.52
N ALA A 123 -10.08 12.78 5.80
CA ALA A 123 -9.48 11.92 6.80
C ALA A 123 -9.54 10.49 6.32
N TYR A 124 -8.39 9.84 6.28
CA TYR A 124 -8.29 8.44 5.88
C TYR A 124 -7.57 7.63 6.95
N HIS A 125 -8.06 6.41 7.17
CA HIS A 125 -7.42 5.42 8.00
C HIS A 125 -7.22 4.12 7.21
N VAL A 126 -5.96 3.72 7.07
CA VAL A 126 -5.52 2.47 6.47
C VAL A 126 -5.38 1.41 7.57
N ASN A 127 -5.51 0.13 7.24
CA ASN A 127 -5.37 -0.97 8.20
C ASN A 127 -6.42 -0.98 9.33
N LEU A 128 -7.66 -0.62 9.01
CA LEU A 128 -8.77 -0.68 9.96
C LEU A 128 -8.89 -2.10 10.55
N GLY A 129 -8.88 -2.20 11.88
CA GLY A 129 -8.92 -3.48 12.60
C GLY A 129 -7.69 -4.38 12.41
N GLY A 130 -6.60 -3.86 11.83
CA GLY A 130 -5.39 -4.63 11.56
C GLY A 130 -5.49 -5.56 10.34
N GLU A 131 -6.44 -5.31 9.43
CA GLU A 131 -6.76 -6.22 8.31
C GLU A 131 -6.36 -5.67 6.92
N GLY A 132 -5.70 -4.53 6.85
CA GLY A 132 -5.37 -3.85 5.59
C GLY A 132 -6.56 -3.13 4.93
N LYS A 133 -7.70 -3.05 5.62
CA LYS A 133 -8.90 -2.30 5.19
C LYS A 133 -8.68 -0.80 5.26
N THR A 134 -9.26 -0.05 4.33
CA THR A 134 -9.16 1.41 4.31
C THR A 134 -10.54 2.03 4.49
N VAL A 135 -10.64 3.04 5.34
CA VAL A 135 -11.82 3.88 5.49
C VAL A 135 -11.43 5.34 5.24
N GLY A 136 -12.31 6.08 4.58
CA GLY A 136 -12.10 7.47 4.23
C GLY A 136 -13.37 8.28 4.42
N VAL A 137 -13.20 9.50 4.89
CA VAL A 137 -14.25 10.53 4.94
C VAL A 137 -13.70 11.77 4.26
N GLU A 138 -14.52 12.38 3.42
CA GLU A 138 -14.19 13.58 2.66
C GLU A 138 -15.31 14.58 2.84
N TYR A 139 -14.98 15.85 3.06
CA TYR A 139 -15.93 16.95 3.12
C TYR A 139 -15.38 18.10 2.29
N SER A 140 -16.20 18.66 1.40
CA SER A 140 -15.84 19.87 0.66
C SER A 140 -16.99 20.87 0.71
N HIS A 141 -16.66 22.14 0.90
CA HIS A 141 -17.58 23.26 0.94
C HIS A 141 -17.06 24.37 0.02
N GLY A 142 -17.60 24.43 -1.19
CA GLY A 142 -17.42 25.53 -2.14
C GLY A 142 -18.58 26.52 -2.09
N GLU A 143 -18.51 27.58 -2.91
CA GLU A 143 -19.57 28.58 -3.00
C GLU A 143 -20.87 28.01 -3.58
N ARG A 144 -20.78 27.04 -4.49
CA ARG A 144 -21.95 26.42 -5.15
C ARG A 144 -22.09 24.94 -4.87
N LEU A 145 -21.02 24.26 -4.49
CA LEU A 145 -20.97 22.82 -4.38
C LEU A 145 -20.47 22.38 -3.02
N GLN A 146 -21.34 21.66 -2.33
CA GLN A 146 -21.02 20.99 -1.08
C GLN A 146 -20.99 19.50 -1.34
N ARG A 147 -19.96 18.80 -0.82
CA ARG A 147 -19.86 17.35 -0.92
C ARG A 147 -19.49 16.75 0.42
N PHE A 148 -20.06 15.58 0.69
CA PHE A 148 -19.65 14.69 1.74
C PHE A 148 -19.47 13.29 1.13
N GLY A 149 -18.29 12.73 1.32
CA GLY A 149 -17.91 11.42 0.81
C GLY A 149 -17.57 10.48 1.96
N PHE A 150 -18.02 9.24 1.84
CA PHE A 150 -17.54 8.13 2.64
C PHE A 150 -17.01 7.05 1.71
N SER A 151 -15.87 6.47 2.05
CA SER A 151 -15.30 5.34 1.33
C SER A 151 -14.84 4.25 2.28
N TYR A 152 -15.04 3.01 1.86
CA TYR A 152 -14.53 1.82 2.52
C TYR A 152 -13.97 0.87 1.45
N ALA A 153 -12.81 0.30 1.72
CA ALA A 153 -12.17 -0.67 0.85
C ALA A 153 -11.66 -1.84 1.66
N ASP A 154 -12.07 -3.05 1.29
CA ASP A 154 -11.52 -4.30 1.77
C ASP A 154 -10.81 -4.99 0.61
N PRO A 155 -9.47 -5.02 0.58
CA PRO A 155 -8.78 -5.56 -0.56
C PRO A 155 -8.96 -7.09 -0.66
N TRP A 156 -9.17 -7.81 0.46
CA TRP A 156 -9.15 -9.28 0.48
C TRP A 156 -10.44 -9.82 1.12
N LEU A 157 -11.59 -9.40 0.57
CA LEU A 157 -12.93 -9.78 1.03
C LEU A 157 -13.13 -11.30 1.06
N THR A 158 -12.61 -12.00 0.03
CA THR A 158 -12.73 -13.46 -0.13
C THR A 158 -11.36 -14.08 -0.35
N SER A 159 -11.20 -15.36 0.02
CA SER A 159 -9.98 -16.16 -0.20
C SER A 159 -9.49 -16.19 -1.66
N GLY A 160 -10.35 -15.87 -2.63
CA GLY A 160 -10.02 -15.80 -4.06
C GLY A 160 -9.41 -14.47 -4.54
N CYS A 161 -8.78 -13.70 -3.64
CA CYS A 161 -8.20 -12.37 -3.92
C CYS A 161 -9.22 -11.37 -4.50
N THR A 162 -10.48 -11.45 -4.05
CA THR A 162 -11.52 -10.50 -4.45
C THR A 162 -11.48 -9.29 -3.53
N SER A 163 -11.36 -8.10 -4.10
CA SER A 163 -11.48 -6.82 -3.38
C SER A 163 -12.91 -6.32 -3.41
N LEU A 164 -13.29 -5.58 -2.36
CA LEU A 164 -14.54 -4.85 -2.22
C LEU A 164 -14.24 -3.37 -2.05
N HIS A 165 -14.99 -2.55 -2.75
CA HIS A 165 -14.98 -1.10 -2.60
C HIS A 165 -16.41 -0.62 -2.42
N VAL A 166 -16.65 0.18 -1.40
CA VAL A 166 -17.93 0.84 -1.13
C VAL A 166 -17.66 2.33 -1.07
N LYS A 167 -18.45 3.11 -1.81
CA LYS A 167 -18.41 4.57 -1.76
C LYS A 167 -19.83 5.09 -1.61
N ALA A 168 -20.00 6.08 -0.76
CA ALA A 168 -21.21 6.88 -0.66
C ALA A 168 -20.84 8.35 -0.87
N LEU A 169 -21.64 9.06 -1.65
CA LEU A 169 -21.43 10.46 -1.99
C LEU A 169 -22.74 11.21 -1.82
N PHE A 170 -22.69 12.27 -1.03
CA PHE A 170 -23.76 13.23 -0.89
C PHE A 170 -23.24 14.54 -1.47
N SER A 171 -23.96 15.14 -2.40
CA SER A 171 -23.56 16.43 -2.96
C SER A 171 -24.77 17.32 -3.15
N ARG A 172 -24.64 18.57 -2.69
CA ARG A 172 -25.59 19.65 -2.98
C ARG A 172 -24.92 20.60 -3.95
N ALA A 173 -25.55 20.81 -5.09
CA ALA A 173 -25.14 21.81 -6.05
C ALA A 173 -26.22 22.88 -6.13
N ASP A 174 -25.92 24.08 -5.66
CA ASP A 174 -26.69 25.26 -5.99
C ASP A 174 -26.39 25.58 -7.47
N ARG A 175 -27.39 25.36 -8.32
CA ARG A 175 -27.26 25.61 -9.76
C ARG A 175 -27.82 26.99 -10.08
N ASP A 176 -26.99 28.00 -9.87
CA ASP A 176 -27.18 29.27 -10.57
C ASP A 176 -26.59 29.27 -12.00
N MET A 177 -26.11 28.11 -12.48
CA MET A 177 -25.47 27.96 -13.78
C MET A 177 -26.08 26.84 -14.63
N TYR A 178 -26.95 27.21 -15.58
CA TYR A 178 -26.64 27.30 -17.01
C TYR A 178 -27.93 27.53 -17.84
N ARG A 179 -27.94 28.61 -18.63
CA ARG A 179 -28.73 28.84 -19.87
C ARG A 179 -30.10 28.14 -19.98
N SER A 180 -31.05 28.50 -19.10
CA SER A 180 -32.45 28.46 -19.53
C SER A 180 -32.70 29.64 -20.48
N SER A 181 -33.35 29.38 -21.61
CA SER A 181 -33.86 30.41 -22.54
C SER A 181 -35.00 31.22 -21.93
N ASP A 182 -35.54 30.77 -20.80
CA ASP A 182 -36.57 31.45 -20.02
C ASP A 182 -35.93 32.19 -18.82
N PRO A 183 -35.89 33.54 -18.84
CA PRO A 183 -35.28 34.37 -17.80
C PRO A 183 -35.88 34.15 -16.40
N LYS A 184 -37.13 33.67 -16.32
CA LYS A 184 -37.85 33.46 -15.05
C LYS A 184 -37.51 32.14 -14.34
N LYS A 185 -36.70 31.28 -14.97
CA LYS A 185 -36.34 29.94 -14.45
C LYS A 185 -34.85 29.79 -14.11
N ARG A 186 -34.08 30.88 -14.20
CA ARG A 186 -32.67 30.91 -13.78
C ARG A 186 -32.61 30.96 -12.24
N GLY A 187 -31.78 30.12 -11.63
CA GLY A 187 -31.48 30.20 -10.18
C GLY A 187 -32.56 29.71 -9.21
N LEU A 188 -33.49 28.84 -9.63
CA LEU A 188 -34.65 28.47 -8.79
C LEU A 188 -34.63 27.06 -8.21
N TYR A 189 -33.57 26.27 -8.43
CA TYR A 189 -33.56 24.88 -7.98
C TYR A 189 -32.18 24.44 -7.48
N ASP A 190 -32.14 24.10 -6.20
CA ASP A 190 -31.07 23.33 -5.59
C ASP A 190 -31.13 21.87 -6.04
N VAL A 191 -29.98 21.31 -6.41
CA VAL A 191 -29.88 19.90 -6.78
C VAL A 191 -29.15 19.14 -5.68
N ASP A 192 -29.92 18.40 -4.89
CA ASP A 192 -29.40 17.43 -3.94
C ASP A 192 -29.23 16.08 -4.63
N ARG A 193 -28.02 15.50 -4.55
CA ARG A 193 -27.72 14.16 -5.05
C ARG A 193 -27.19 13.29 -3.92
N ILE A 194 -27.75 12.10 -3.83
CA ILE A 194 -27.23 11.01 -3.02
C ILE A 194 -26.87 9.90 -3.99
N GLY A 195 -25.60 9.51 -3.98
CA GLY A 195 -25.05 8.47 -4.83
C GLY A 195 -24.29 7.45 -4.00
N GLY A 196 -24.16 6.26 -4.56
CA GLY A 196 -23.32 5.22 -3.98
C GLY A 196 -22.83 4.27 -5.06
N ALA A 197 -21.71 3.64 -4.79
CA ALA A 197 -21.14 2.61 -5.63
C ALA A 197 -20.63 1.47 -4.77
N VAL A 198 -20.91 0.24 -5.20
CA VAL A 198 -20.32 -0.99 -4.67
C VAL A 198 -19.59 -1.67 -5.82
N GLY A 199 -18.32 -1.96 -5.63
CA GLY A 199 -17.47 -2.58 -6.64
C GLY A 199 -16.76 -3.81 -6.08
N LEU A 200 -16.71 -4.87 -6.89
CA LEU A 200 -15.87 -6.03 -6.64
C LEU A 200 -14.74 -6.05 -7.67
N GLY A 201 -13.51 -6.27 -7.21
CA GLY A 201 -12.33 -6.37 -8.06
C GLY A 201 -11.68 -7.74 -7.93
N LYS A 202 -11.09 -8.24 -9.00
CA LYS A 202 -10.21 -9.41 -8.94
C LYS A 202 -9.02 -9.16 -9.85
N PRO A 203 -7.77 -9.36 -9.39
CA PRO A 203 -6.62 -9.29 -10.25
C PRO A 203 -6.70 -10.43 -11.27
N VAL A 204 -6.72 -10.06 -12.56
CA VAL A 204 -6.43 -10.97 -13.66
C VAL A 204 -4.93 -10.93 -13.87
N GLY A 205 -4.28 -12.03 -13.50
CA GLY A 205 -2.83 -12.19 -13.65
C GLY A 205 -2.39 -12.13 -15.10
#